data_AF-A1BMT6-F1
#
_entry.id   AF-A1BMT6-F1
#
_cell.length_a   1.000
_cell.length_b   1.000
_cell.length_c   1.000
_cell.angle_alpha   90.00
_cell.angle_beta   90.00
_cell.angle_gamma   90.00
#
_symmetry.space_group_name_H-M   'P 1'
#
loop_
_entity.id
_entity.type
_entity.pdbx_description
1 polymer ?
#
loop_
_entity_poly.entity_id
_entity_poly.type
_entity_poly.pdbx_seq_one_letter_code
_entity_poly.pdbx_strand_id
1 'polypeptide(L)' 'ASNRLSAAYEVTSKQWDAGYLSDQVDENMSVTGQVTEQLSEHQMEGFLEGYLLTGRHGIWSSYESR' A
#
# COMPACT_ATOMS: atom_id res chain seq x y z
N ALA A 1 -4.50 -4.46 9.12
CA ALA A 1 -4.66 -4.68 7.67
C ALA A 1 -5.83 -5.61 7.42
N SER A 2 -6.69 -5.29 6.45
CA SER A 2 -8.02 -5.91 6.36
C SER A 2 -8.10 -7.17 5.48
N ASN A 3 -7.33 -7.21 4.38
CA ASN A 3 -7.30 -8.33 3.44
C ASN A 3 -6.24 -9.40 3.76
N ARG A 4 -5.74 -9.43 5.01
CA ARG A 4 -4.78 -10.43 5.51
C ARG A 4 -3.43 -10.52 4.77
N LEU A 5 -3.03 -9.47 4.05
CA LEU A 5 -1.72 -9.35 3.41
C LEU A 5 -0.66 -8.66 4.28
N SER A 6 -0.91 -8.51 5.59
CA SER A 6 0.01 -7.82 6.51
C SER A 6 1.35 -8.52 6.74
N ALA A 7 1.51 -9.78 6.33
CA ALA A 7 2.82 -10.45 6.37
C ALA A 7 3.88 -9.70 5.54
N ALA A 8 3.45 -8.90 4.53
CA ALA A 8 4.36 -8.02 3.79
C ALA A 8 5.10 -7.02 4.71
N TYR A 9 4.50 -6.62 5.83
CA TYR A 9 5.12 -5.67 6.75
C TYR A 9 6.33 -6.23 7.50
N GLU A 10 6.58 -7.54 7.45
CA GLU A 10 7.79 -8.15 8.01
C GLU A 10 9.06 -7.80 7.22
N VAL A 11 8.90 -7.44 5.93
CA VAL A 11 10.02 -7.18 5.00
C VAL A 11 9.94 -5.81 4.33
N THR A 12 8.85 -5.07 4.53
CA THR A 12 8.68 -3.71 4.01
C THR A 12 7.68 -2.92 4.87
N SER A 13 7.35 -1.70 4.47
CA SER A 13 6.38 -0.83 5.13
C SER A 13 5.40 -0.24 4.12
N LYS A 14 4.31 0.34 4.63
CA LYS A 14 3.49 1.27 3.85
C LYS A 14 4.31 2.50 3.52
N GLN A 15 4.34 2.89 2.26
CA GLN A 15 4.91 4.17 1.86
C GLN A 15 3.96 5.29 2.28
N TRP A 16 4.47 6.22 3.08
CA TRP A 16 3.75 7.40 3.57
C TRP A 16 4.70 8.60 3.56
N ASP A 17 4.53 9.45 2.54
CA ASP A 17 5.28 10.70 2.35
C ASP A 17 4.52 11.93 2.87
N ALA A 18 3.61 11.72 3.83
CA ALA A 18 2.91 12.78 4.55
C ALA A 18 3.42 12.88 6.00
N GLY A 19 2.81 13.75 6.80
CA GLY A 19 3.22 13.97 8.19
C GLY A 19 3.07 12.72 9.06
N TYR A 20 4.00 12.57 9.99
CA TYR A 20 3.97 11.60 11.09
C TYR A 20 3.58 12.31 12.39
N LEU A 21 2.90 11.61 13.28
CA LEU A 21 2.47 12.09 14.60
C LEU A 21 3.29 11.46 15.73
N SER A 22 3.32 10.13 15.82
CA SER A 22 4.06 9.39 16.86
C SER A 22 4.15 7.90 16.53
N ASP A 23 5.12 7.22 17.14
CA ASP A 23 5.32 5.77 17.07
C ASP A 23 4.13 4.94 17.58
N GLN A 24 3.27 5.54 18.42
CA GLN A 24 2.05 4.91 18.94
C GLN A 24 0.92 4.77 17.91
N VAL A 25 0.96 5.56 16.82
CA VAL A 25 -0.09 5.55 15.79
C VAL A 25 0.47 5.27 14.40
N ASP A 26 1.74 5.60 14.16
CA ASP A 26 2.37 5.48 12.85
C ASP A 26 2.96 4.09 12.58
N GLU A 27 2.12 3.07 12.71
CA GLU A 27 2.55 1.67 12.63
C GLU A 27 2.84 1.22 11.18
N ASN A 28 4.00 0.58 11.00
CA ASN A 28 4.46 0.00 9.73
C ASN A 28 4.45 1.02 8.57
N MET A 29 4.82 2.27 8.84
CA MET A 29 4.91 3.36 7.87
C MET A 29 6.34 3.89 7.74
N SER A 30 6.73 4.23 6.52
CA SER A 30 8.00 4.89 6.22
C SER A 30 7.84 5.71 4.93
N VAL A 31 8.70 6.71 4.73
CA VAL A 31 8.78 7.48 3.47
C VAL A 31 9.20 6.63 2.27
N THR A 32 9.71 5.42 2.50
CA THR A 32 9.98 4.42 1.45
C THR A 32 9.34 3.10 1.83
N GLY A 33 8.56 2.50 0.93
CA GLY A 33 7.88 1.23 1.17
C GLY A 33 7.44 0.56 -0.13
N GLN A 34 7.17 -0.75 -0.09
CA GLN A 34 6.64 -1.50 -1.24
C GLN A 34 5.12 -1.76 -1.13
N VAL A 35 4.48 -1.24 -0.07
CA VAL A 35 3.02 -1.24 0.07
C VAL A 35 2.52 0.19 -0.07
N THR A 36 1.52 0.42 -0.91
CA THR A 36 0.85 1.71 -1.06
C THR A 36 -0.61 1.55 -0.72
N GLU A 37 -1.15 2.45 0.11
CA GLU A 37 -2.56 2.45 0.51
C GLU A 37 -3.13 3.86 0.37
N GLN A 38 -4.24 3.97 -0.37
CA GLN A 38 -5.11 5.14 -0.36
C GLN A 38 -6.54 4.63 -0.47
N LEU A 39 -7.49 5.28 0.20
CA LEU A 39 -8.91 4.91 0.13
C LEU A 39 -9.53 5.35 -1.21
N SER A 40 -9.03 4.78 -2.31
CA SER A 40 -9.47 5.04 -3.68
C SER A 40 -9.07 3.88 -4.59
N GLU A 41 -10.06 3.12 -5.06
CA GLU A 41 -9.84 1.99 -5.98
C GLU A 41 -9.21 2.46 -7.30
N HIS A 42 -9.69 3.58 -7.84
CA HIS A 42 -9.14 4.21 -9.04
C HIS A 42 -7.64 4.50 -8.93
N GLN A 43 -7.17 4.96 -7.77
CA GLN A 43 -5.74 5.22 -7.56
C GLN A 43 -4.94 3.92 -7.48
N MET A 44 -5.45 2.92 -6.73
CA MET A 44 -4.73 1.65 -6.58
C MET A 44 -4.63 0.88 -7.90
N GLU A 45 -5.71 0.85 -8.69
CA GLU A 45 -5.72 0.26 -10.02
C GLU A 45 -4.79 1.02 -10.97
N GLY A 46 -4.94 2.35 -11.09
CA GLY A 46 -4.11 3.16 -11.99
C GLY A 46 -2.61 3.12 -11.66
N PHE A 47 -2.26 3.10 -10.37
CA PHE A 47 -0.86 2.92 -9.97
C PHE A 47 -0.33 1.55 -10.36
N LEU A 48 -1.09 0.47 -10.11
CA LEU A 48 -0.66 -0.87 -10.48
C LEU A 48 -0.51 -1.00 -12.00
N GLU A 49 -1.47 -0.50 -12.79
CA GLU A 49 -1.38 -0.50 -14.26
C GLU A 49 -0.11 0.20 -14.75
N GLY A 50 0.17 1.42 -14.28
CA GLY A 50 1.40 2.14 -14.62
C GLY A 50 2.67 1.40 -14.18
N TYR A 51 2.62 0.73 -13.03
CA TYR A 51 3.72 -0.09 -12.51
C TYR A 51 4.02 -1.29 -13.41
N LEU A 52 2.97 -1.99 -13.87
CA LEU A 52 3.08 -3.14 -14.77
C LEU A 52 3.53 -2.72 -16.18
N LEU A 53 2.99 -1.62 -16.72
CA LEU A 53 3.35 -1.10 -18.04
C LEU A 53 4.82 -0.66 -18.12
N THR A 54 5.44 -0.35 -16.99
CA THR A 54 6.87 -0.05 -16.89
C THR A 54 7.74 -1.28 -16.60
N GLY A 55 7.18 -2.50 -16.77
CA GLY A 55 7.90 -3.77 -16.74
C GLY A 55 8.10 -4.37 -15.34
N ARG A 56 7.38 -3.87 -14.31
CA ARG A 56 7.47 -4.39 -12.94
C ARG A 56 6.27 -5.28 -12.60
N HIS A 57 6.22 -5.78 -11.37
CA HIS A 57 5.18 -6.71 -10.90
C HIS A 57 4.51 -6.19 -9.63
N GLY A 58 3.22 -6.45 -9.47
CA GLY A 58 2.49 -6.10 -8.26
C GLY A 58 1.15 -6.81 -8.19
N ILE A 59 0.49 -6.62 -7.06
CA ILE A 59 -0.88 -7.07 -6.78
C ILE A 59 -1.56 -5.98 -5.96
N TRP A 60 -2.88 -5.85 -6.14
CA TRP A 60 -3.72 -5.04 -5.25
C TRP A 60 -4.90 -5.89 -4.78
N SER A 61 -5.51 -5.50 -3.67
CA SER A 61 -6.66 -6.20 -3.10
C SER A 61 -7.78 -5.21 -2.82
N SER A 62 -8.99 -5.50 -3.28
CA SER A 62 -10.21 -4.77 -2.90
C SER A 62 -11.23 -5.72 -2.28
N TYR A 63 -12.23 -5.14 -1.64
CA TYR A 63 -13.44 -5.84 -1.26
C TYR A 63 -14.35 -6.00 -2.47
N GLU A 64 -14.93 -7.18 -2.63
CA GLU A 64 -16.03 -7.36 -3.56
C GLU A 64 -17.31 -6.73 -2.98
N SER A 65 -17.98 -5.87 -3.76
CA SER A 65 -19.28 -5.33 -3.40
C SER A 65 -20.36 -6.42 -3.50
N ARG A 66 -21.31 -6.44 -2.56
CA ARG A 66 -22.47 -7.34 -2.59
C ARG A 66 -23.60 -6.84 -3.47
#